data_AF-A0A522PS19-F1
#
_entry.id   AF-A0A522PS19-F1
#
_cell.length_a   1.000
_cell.length_b   1.000
_cell.length_c   1.000
_cell.angle_alpha   90.00
_cell.angle_beta   90.00
_cell.angle_gamma   90.00
#
_symmetry.space_group_name_H-M   'P 1'
#
loop_
_entity.id
_entity.type
_entity.pdbx_description
1 polymer ?
#
loop_
_entity_poly.entity_id
_entity_poly.type
_entity_poly.pdbx_seq_one_letter_code
_entity_poly.pdbx_strand_id
1 'polypeptide(L)'
;MATGIAEVTGEAKPSQPASRPRRRAPAAETDGAKPRFFLAREGKSGREPAFERELASEAEVLVESLKSGRNFYVVYEYRSAADCSGKAPQIRKEAV
;
A
#
# COMPACT_ATOMS: atom_id res chain seq x y z
N MET A 1 -47.60 -34.85 41.29
CA MET A 1 -46.53 -35.00 40.28
C MET A 1 -45.90 -33.64 40.07
N ALA A 2 -44.59 -33.54 40.27
CA ALA A 2 -43.83 -32.31 40.46
C ALA A 2 -43.37 -31.62 39.15
N THR A 3 -42.98 -30.35 39.31
CA THR A 3 -42.44 -29.34 38.39
C THR A 3 -41.18 -29.73 37.60
N GLY A 4 -40.92 -29.05 36.47
CA GLY A 4 -39.58 -28.95 35.87
C GLY A 4 -39.52 -28.19 34.54
N ILE A 5 -38.94 -26.98 34.57
CA ILE A 5 -38.49 -26.14 33.44
C ILE A 5 -36.99 -26.37 33.15
N ALA A 6 -36.53 -25.88 31.98
CA ALA A 6 -35.15 -25.63 31.52
C ALA A 6 -34.38 -26.84 30.92
N GLU A 7 -33.47 -26.73 29.95
CA GLU A 7 -33.04 -25.77 28.91
C GLU A 7 -31.87 -26.50 28.15
N VAL A 8 -31.35 -25.90 27.07
CA VAL A 8 -30.00 -26.07 26.48
C VAL A 8 -29.84 -27.12 25.36
N THR A 9 -29.58 -26.63 24.14
CA THR A 9 -28.31 -26.82 23.40
C THR A 9 -28.53 -26.67 21.89
N GLY A 10 -27.82 -25.76 21.22
CA GLY A 10 -27.69 -25.84 19.75
C GLY A 10 -27.35 -24.55 19.02
N GLU A 11 -26.30 -23.86 19.46
CA GLU A 11 -25.75 -22.67 18.82
C GLU A 11 -25.11 -23.02 17.46
N ALA A 12 -25.78 -22.69 16.35
CA ALA A 12 -25.20 -22.80 15.01
C ALA A 12 -24.50 -21.48 14.65
N LYS A 13 -23.17 -21.44 14.89
CA LYS A 13 -22.29 -20.35 14.45
C LYS A 13 -22.37 -20.19 12.92
N PRO A 14 -22.58 -18.97 12.40
CA PRO A 14 -22.42 -18.71 10.97
C PRO A 14 -20.94 -18.82 10.58
N SER A 15 -20.69 -19.62 9.55
CA SER A 15 -19.41 -19.85 8.90
C SER A 15 -18.75 -18.54 8.46
N GLN A 16 -17.62 -18.22 9.08
CA GLN A 16 -16.71 -17.13 8.67
C GLN A 16 -16.13 -17.43 7.27
N PRO A 17 -16.14 -16.47 6.33
CA PRO A 17 -15.43 -16.65 5.07
C PRO A 17 -13.92 -16.61 5.30
N ALA A 18 -13.23 -17.65 4.84
CA ALA A 18 -11.79 -17.78 4.93
C ALA A 18 -11.08 -16.55 4.32
N SER A 19 -10.41 -15.79 5.17
CA SER A 19 -9.53 -14.70 4.78
C SER A 19 -8.38 -15.27 3.95
N ARG A 20 -8.46 -15.08 2.63
CA ARG A 20 -7.40 -15.45 1.69
C ARG A 20 -6.17 -14.61 2.06
N PRO A 21 -5.00 -15.22 2.34
CA PRO A 21 -3.81 -14.44 2.68
C PRO A 21 -3.47 -13.54 1.49
N ARG A 22 -3.56 -12.22 1.69
CA ARG A 22 -3.04 -11.23 0.74
C ARG A 22 -1.56 -11.54 0.56
N ARG A 23 -1.22 -12.15 -0.58
CA ARG A 23 0.16 -12.34 -1.03
C ARG A 23 0.76 -10.93 -1.07
N ARG A 24 1.60 -10.59 -0.09
CA ARG A 24 2.37 -9.35 -0.11
C ARG A 24 3.12 -9.37 -1.44
N ALA A 25 2.86 -8.37 -2.27
CA ALA A 25 3.66 -8.17 -3.48
C ALA A 25 5.13 -8.12 -3.05
N PRO A 26 6.06 -8.74 -3.81
CA PRO A 26 7.48 -8.62 -3.50
C PRO A 26 7.79 -7.13 -3.33
N ALA A 27 8.45 -6.78 -2.22
CA ALA A 27 8.92 -5.42 -2.00
C ALA A 27 9.70 -5.03 -3.25
N ALA A 28 9.20 -4.06 -4.00
CA ALA A 28 9.87 -3.60 -5.19
C ALA A 28 11.28 -3.19 -4.76
N GLU A 29 12.28 -3.81 -5.35
CA GLU A 29 13.67 -3.52 -5.06
C GLU A 29 13.92 -2.05 -5.44
N THR A 30 13.92 -1.19 -4.43
CA THR A 30 14.12 0.25 -4.58
C THR A 30 15.60 0.57 -4.64
N ASP A 31 16.31 -0.18 -5.48
CA ASP A 31 17.77 -0.16 -5.59
C ASP A 31 18.25 1.26 -5.88
N GLY A 32 18.88 1.89 -4.89
CA GLY A 32 19.45 3.24 -4.93
C GLY A 32 18.49 4.44 -5.09
N ALA A 33 17.18 4.24 -5.30
CA ALA A 33 16.27 5.35 -5.60
C ALA A 33 15.86 6.14 -4.36
N LYS A 34 16.02 7.47 -4.44
CA LYS A 34 15.58 8.37 -3.38
C LYS A 34 14.04 8.45 -3.35
N PRO A 35 13.38 8.12 -2.22
CA PRO A 35 11.94 8.25 -2.12
C PRO A 35 11.53 9.72 -2.07
N ARG A 36 10.42 10.04 -2.75
CA ARG A 36 9.71 11.32 -2.67
C ARG A 36 8.34 11.08 -2.05
N PHE A 37 7.99 11.88 -1.06
CA PHE A 37 6.77 11.68 -0.27
C PHE A 37 5.73 12.71 -0.64
N PHE A 38 4.52 12.27 -0.99
CA PHE A 38 3.43 13.15 -1.40
C PHE A 38 2.17 12.88 -0.60
N LEU A 39 1.50 13.94 -0.19
CA LEU A 39 0.13 13.84 0.33
C LEU A 39 -0.85 13.65 -0.83
N ALA A 40 -1.85 12.80 -0.64
CA ALA A 40 -2.94 12.65 -1.58
C ALA A 40 -3.75 13.95 -1.67
N ARG A 41 -4.17 14.30 -2.88
CA ARG A 41 -4.99 15.48 -3.13
C ARG A 41 -6.39 15.36 -2.53
N GLU A 42 -6.86 16.43 -1.91
CA GLU A 42 -8.23 16.52 -1.38
C GLU A 42 -9.30 16.25 -2.42
N GLY A 43 -10.34 15.51 -2.02
CA GLY A 43 -11.53 15.26 -2.84
C GLY A 43 -11.27 14.39 -4.08
N LYS A 44 -10.04 13.91 -4.31
CA LYS A 44 -9.69 12.99 -5.39
C LYS A 44 -9.31 11.62 -4.83
N SER A 45 -10.32 10.83 -4.49
CA SER A 45 -10.17 9.39 -4.24
C SER A 45 -10.60 8.64 -5.50
N GLY A 46 -9.69 8.54 -6.47
CA GLY A 46 -9.93 7.89 -7.75
C GLY A 46 -8.99 6.71 -8.00
N ARG A 47 -9.12 6.07 -9.17
CA ARG A 47 -8.20 5.04 -9.66
C ARG A 47 -6.80 5.59 -9.91
N GLU A 48 -6.70 6.87 -10.24
CA GLU A 48 -5.45 7.56 -10.52
C GLU A 48 -4.98 8.33 -9.27
N PRO A 49 -3.74 8.12 -8.80
CA PRO A 49 -3.20 8.84 -7.67
C PRO A 49 -3.01 10.32 -8.05
N ALA A 50 -3.59 11.21 -7.25
CA ALA A 50 -3.40 12.64 -7.39
C ALA A 50 -2.54 13.16 -6.23
N PHE A 51 -1.44 13.84 -6.56
CA PHE A 51 -0.50 14.41 -5.60
C PHE A 51 -0.80 15.89 -5.39
N GLU A 52 -0.62 16.38 -4.17
CA GLU A 52 -0.85 17.79 -3.83
C GLU A 52 0.39 18.45 -3.23
N ARG A 53 0.93 17.90 -2.15
CA ARG A 53 2.06 18.47 -1.42
C ARG A 53 3.18 17.45 -1.26
N GLU A 54 4.39 17.83 -1.67
CA GLU A 54 5.62 17.06 -1.41
C GLU A 54 6.14 17.37 0.00
N LEU A 55 6.63 16.35 0.70
CA LEU A 55 7.22 16.45 2.03
C LEU A 55 8.64 15.87 2.03
N ALA A 56 9.49 16.38 2.93
CA ALA A 56 10.92 16.10 2.91
C ALA A 56 11.27 14.72 3.48
N SER A 57 10.40 14.15 4.31
CA SER A 57 10.63 12.87 4.97
C SER A 57 9.36 12.03 5.14
N GLU A 58 9.55 10.73 5.37
CA GLU A 58 8.48 9.80 5.67
C GLU A 58 7.77 10.13 7.00
N ALA A 59 8.53 10.56 8.01
CA ALA A 59 7.96 10.94 9.30
C ALA A 59 6.98 12.12 9.16
N GLU A 60 7.35 13.12 8.37
CA GLU A 60 6.49 14.27 8.10
C GLU A 60 5.22 13.88 7.35
N VAL A 61 5.34 13.06 6.29
CA VAL A 61 4.16 12.64 5.52
C VAL A 61 3.21 11.78 6.34
N LEU A 62 3.73 10.93 7.22
CA LEU A 62 2.91 10.16 8.15
C LEU A 62 2.13 11.07 9.09
N VAL A 63 2.79 12.04 9.71
CA VAL A 63 2.14 12.98 10.64
C VAL A 63 1.09 13.81 9.91
N GLU A 64 1.40 14.34 8.72
CA GLU A 64 0.46 15.17 7.97
C GLU A 64 -0.71 14.37 7.37
N SER A 65 -0.48 13.14 6.94
CA SER A 65 -1.53 12.21 6.49
C SER A 65 -2.51 11.89 7.61
N LEU A 66 -2.00 11.65 8.82
CA LEU A 66 -2.81 11.41 10.01
C LEU A 66 -3.64 12.63 10.39
N LYS A 67 -3.03 13.83 10.45
CA LYS A 67 -3.73 15.09 10.77
C LYS A 67 -4.84 15.41 9.77
N SER A 68 -4.59 15.17 8.49
CA SER A 68 -5.52 15.52 7.41
C SER A 68 -6.53 14.42 7.08
N GLY A 69 -6.35 13.21 7.63
CA GLY A 69 -7.17 12.05 7.30
C GLY A 69 -7.02 11.58 5.85
N ARG A 70 -5.90 11.90 5.19
CA ARG A 70 -5.65 11.58 3.79
C ARG A 70 -4.65 10.46 3.65
N ASN A 71 -4.69 9.78 2.52
CA ASN A 71 -3.61 8.87 2.14
C ASN A 71 -2.35 9.65 1.77
N PHE A 72 -1.22 8.97 1.77
CA PHE A 72 0.02 9.48 1.21
C PHE A 72 0.60 8.48 0.21
N TYR A 73 1.51 8.97 -0.62
CA TYR A 73 2.19 8.20 -1.66
C TYR A 73 3.70 8.35 -1.51
N VAL A 74 4.41 7.25 -1.76
CA VAL A 74 5.86 7.23 -1.90
C VAL A 74 6.16 6.98 -3.36
N VAL A 75 6.89 7.91 -3.99
CA VAL A 75 7.26 7.85 -5.40
C VAL A 75 8.77 7.68 -5.52
N TYR A 76 9.18 6.69 -6.30
CA TYR A 76 10.57 6.47 -6.68
C TYR A 76 10.75 6.83 -8.14
N GLU A 77 11.67 7.74 -8.41
CA GLU A 77 11.97 8.19 -9.77
C GLU A 77 13.04 7.30 -10.39
N TYR A 78 12.77 6.81 -11.60
CA TYR A 78 13.70 6.01 -12.37
C TYR A 78 13.77 6.50 -13.81
N ARG A 79 14.96 6.41 -14.38
CA ARG A 79 15.20 6.60 -15.81
C ARG A 79 15.59 5.28 -16.43
N SER A 80 15.07 5.01 -17.63
CA SER A 80 15.56 3.92 -18.46
C SER A 80 16.81 4.38 -19.22
N ALA A 81 17.91 3.64 -19.09
CA ALA A 81 19.12 3.87 -19.84
C ALA A 81 19.40 2.69 -20.76
N ALA A 82 19.75 2.97 -22.02
CA ALA A 82 20.19 1.95 -22.95
C ALA A 82 21.71 1.77 -22.83
N ASP A 83 22.14 0.56 -22.51
CA ASP A 83 23.54 0.16 -22.59
C ASP A 83 23.77 -0.61 -23.91
N CYS A 84 24.39 0.07 -24.87
CA CYS A 84 24.75 -0.49 -26.18
C CYS A 84 26.25 -0.80 -26.29
N SER A 85 27.00 -0.83 -25.17
CA SER A 85 28.45 -1.07 -25.19
C SER A 85 28.83 -2.52 -25.52
N GLY A 86 27.91 -3.47 -25.29
CA GLY A 86 28.11 -4.89 -25.55
C GLY A 86 27.64 -5.38 -26.92
N LYS A 87 27.77 -6.68 -27.15
CA LYS A 87 27.27 -7.35 -28.37
C LYS A 87 25.73 -7.35 -28.47
N ALA A 88 25.04 -7.08 -27.37
CA ALA A 88 23.58 -7.01 -27.30
C ALA A 88 23.17 -5.79 -26.45
N PRO A 89 22.22 -4.97 -26.94
CA PRO A 89 21.74 -3.81 -26.19
C PRO A 89 20.95 -4.25 -24.96
N GLN A 90 21.18 -3.58 -23.83
CA GLN A 90 20.47 -3.81 -22.56
C GLN A 90 19.69 -2.57 -22.14
N ILE A 91 18.52 -2.76 -21.54
CA ILE A 91 17.78 -1.69 -20.87
C ILE A 91 18.07 -1.78 -19.38
N ARG A 92 18.64 -0.73 -18.81
CA ARG A 92 18.91 -0.58 -17.39
C ARG A 92 17.90 0.36 -16.75
N LYS A 93 17.54 0.06 -15.50
CA LYS A 93 16.73 0.90 -14.64
C LYS A 93 17.67 1.67 -13.72
N GLU A 94 17.78 2.97 -13.93
CA GLU A 94 18.65 3.85 -13.14
C GLU A 94 17.81 4.70 -12.20
N ALA A 95 18.20 4.76 -10.93
CA ALA A 95 17.64 5.72 -9.98
C ALA A 95 18.04 7.16 -10.35
N VAL A 96 17.12 8.11 -10.19
CA VAL A 96 17.35 9.55 -10.41
C VAL A 96 17.59 10.27 -9.09
#